data_AF-A0A7S2VQF2-F1
#
_entry.id   AF-A0A7S2VQF2-F1
#
_cell.length_a   1.000
_cell.length_b   1.000
_cell.length_c   1.000
_cell.angle_alpha   90.00
_cell.angle_beta   90.00
_cell.angle_gamma   90.00
#
_symmetry.space_group_name_H-M   'P 1'
#
loop_
_entity.id
_entity.type
_entity.pdbx_description
1 polymer ?
#
loop_
_entity_poly.entity_id
_entity_poly.type
_entity_poly.pdbx_seq_one_letter_code
_entity_poly.pdbx_strand_id
1 'polypeptide(L)'
;RLEPPPPLPLRPRPSPRPEPSPATSAMGARFSGNPASYDSYGVYLDEGCWVECTRRTLGLWGLGQVRILQEADKTTFYWPSLGDYLYDGKDILYFGMKRVMADARGARLAMGQWVETADRRQGVVKEVSNTSAVITFNNWGDSVFRQSDINNAGLRISRRLRACDSRACA
;
A
#
# COMPACT_ATOMS: atom_id res chain seq x y z
N ARG A 1 -2.76 -38.28 -2.50
CA ARG A 1 -2.65 -36.91 -1.93
C ARG A 1 -1.34 -36.33 -2.45
N LEU A 2 -1.39 -35.31 -3.31
CA LEU A 2 -0.20 -34.64 -3.82
C LEU A 2 0.22 -33.59 -2.78
N GLU A 3 1.44 -33.69 -2.25
CA GLU A 3 2.01 -32.65 -1.39
C GLU A 3 2.17 -31.34 -2.18
N PRO A 4 1.91 -30.18 -1.56
CA PRO A 4 2.22 -28.90 -2.17
C PRO A 4 3.75 -28.75 -2.31
N PRO A 5 4.24 -28.15 -3.41
CA PRO A 5 5.66 -27.94 -3.61
C PRO A 5 6.24 -27.04 -2.51
N PRO A 6 7.52 -27.23 -2.13
CA PRO A 6 8.17 -26.41 -1.12
C PRO A 6 8.23 -24.94 -1.55
N PRO A 7 8.14 -23.99 -0.60
CA PRO A 7 8.23 -22.56 -0.91
C PRO A 7 9.60 -22.24 -1.51
N LEU A 8 9.60 -21.50 -2.62
CA LEU A 8 10.83 -21.01 -3.23
C LEU A 8 11.54 -20.07 -2.25
N PRO A 9 12.88 -20.14 -2.15
CA PRO A 9 13.64 -19.23 -1.31
C PRO A 9 13.46 -17.79 -1.81
N LEU A 10 13.06 -16.89 -0.91
CA LEU A 10 13.01 -15.45 -1.14
C LEU A 10 14.41 -14.99 -1.55
N ARG A 11 14.55 -14.45 -2.77
CA ARG A 11 15.84 -14.00 -3.29
C ARG A 11 16.22 -12.68 -2.63
N PRO A 12 17.34 -12.62 -1.88
CA PRO A 12 17.89 -11.34 -1.45
C PRO A 12 18.29 -10.51 -2.67
N ARG A 13 18.13 -9.19 -2.58
CA ARG A 13 18.55 -8.28 -3.64
C ARG A 13 20.06 -8.45 -3.92
N PRO A 14 20.51 -8.53 -5.20
CA PRO A 14 21.92 -8.38 -5.51
C PRO A 14 22.39 -6.98 -5.11
N SER A 15 23.57 -6.90 -4.48
CA SER A 15 24.17 -5.64 -4.02
C SER A 15 24.22 -4.59 -5.15
N PRO A 16 23.99 -3.31 -4.85
CA PRO A 16 24.06 -2.25 -5.87
C PRO A 16 25.48 -2.17 -6.45
N ARG A 17 25.57 -2.13 -7.79
CA ARG A 17 26.79 -1.82 -8.53
C ARG A 17 27.15 -0.34 -8.27
N PRO A 18 28.45 0.05 -8.27
CA PRO A 18 28.83 1.45 -8.10
C PRO A 18 28.24 2.32 -9.23
N GLU A 19 27.56 3.40 -8.86
CA GLU A 19 27.03 4.40 -9.79
C GLU A 19 28.15 5.21 -10.45
N PRO A 20 28.03 5.57 -11.74
CA PRO A 20 28.76 6.70 -12.30
C PRO A 20 28.13 8.04 -11.86
N SER A 21 28.97 8.95 -11.35
CA SER A 21 28.65 10.33 -10.91
C SER A 21 28.16 11.26 -12.04
N PRO A 22 27.56 12.43 -11.71
CA PRO A 22 26.38 12.95 -12.39
C PRO A 22 26.72 13.84 -13.58
N ALA A 23 26.06 13.61 -14.71
CA ALA A 23 25.91 14.60 -15.75
C ALA A 23 24.44 14.99 -15.86
N THR A 24 24.17 16.21 -15.41
CA THR A 24 23.14 17.15 -15.85
C THR A 24 22.19 16.60 -16.93
N SER A 25 20.92 16.38 -16.58
CA SER A 25 19.86 16.34 -17.58
C SER A 25 18.55 16.84 -17.01
N ALA A 26 18.18 18.00 -17.56
CA ALA A 26 16.88 18.60 -17.75
C ALA A 26 15.64 17.80 -17.30
N MET A 27 14.73 18.53 -16.66
CA MET A 27 13.30 18.27 -16.63
C MET A 27 12.77 17.99 -18.04
N GLY A 28 12.75 16.72 -18.42
CA GLY A 28 12.02 16.20 -19.55
C GLY A 28 10.97 15.25 -19.01
N ALA A 29 9.71 15.66 -19.07
CA ALA A 29 8.56 14.79 -18.82
C ALA A 29 8.65 13.58 -19.77
N ARG A 30 9.22 12.47 -19.28
CA ARG A 30 9.09 11.18 -19.92
C ARG A 30 7.70 10.65 -19.58
N PHE A 31 6.74 10.91 -20.46
CA PHE A 31 5.64 9.97 -20.69
C PHE A 31 6.22 8.74 -21.41
N SER A 32 7.09 8.00 -20.72
CA SER A 32 7.42 6.61 -21.03
C SER A 32 6.34 5.81 -20.33
N GLY A 33 5.60 4.96 -21.06
CA GLY A 33 4.50 4.19 -20.49
C GLY A 33 4.91 3.58 -19.15
N ASN A 34 4.31 4.06 -18.05
CA ASN A 34 4.66 3.58 -16.72
C ASN A 34 4.51 2.06 -16.74
N PRO A 35 5.53 1.29 -16.30
CA PRO A 35 5.39 -0.15 -16.19
C PRO A 35 4.14 -0.44 -15.36
N ALA A 36 3.19 -1.16 -15.96
CA ALA A 36 1.89 -1.41 -15.39
C ALA A 36 1.92 -2.71 -14.58
N SER A 37 2.02 -2.62 -13.26
CA SER A 37 1.82 -3.77 -12.39
C SER A 37 0.38 -3.81 -11.91
N TYR A 38 -0.18 -5.02 -11.78
CA TYR A 38 -1.51 -5.26 -11.23
C TYR A 38 -1.40 -6.10 -9.96
N ASP A 39 -2.37 -5.98 -9.08
CA ASP A 39 -2.54 -6.87 -7.94
C ASP A 39 -3.16 -8.21 -8.38
N SER A 40 -3.32 -9.16 -7.47
CA SER A 40 -3.86 -10.49 -7.80
C SER A 40 -5.33 -10.50 -8.22
N TYR A 41 -6.02 -9.36 -8.14
CA TYR A 41 -7.41 -9.17 -8.51
C TYR A 41 -7.57 -8.27 -9.75
N GLY A 42 -6.47 -7.91 -10.41
CA GLY A 42 -6.48 -7.08 -11.62
C GLY A 42 -6.61 -5.57 -11.33
N VAL A 43 -6.42 -5.13 -10.09
CA VAL A 43 -6.38 -3.70 -9.75
C VAL A 43 -4.99 -3.16 -10.01
N TYR A 44 -4.89 -2.00 -10.66
CA TYR A 44 -3.61 -1.35 -10.94
C TYR A 44 -2.84 -1.03 -9.64
N LEU A 45 -1.52 -1.19 -9.66
CA LEU A 45 -0.63 -0.81 -8.57
C LEU A 45 0.14 0.45 -8.96
N ASP A 46 -0.01 1.50 -8.14
CA ASP A 46 0.79 2.72 -8.25
C ASP A 46 1.89 2.75 -7.17
N GLU A 47 2.96 3.49 -7.42
CA GLU A 47 3.95 3.77 -6.37
C GLU A 47 3.30 4.44 -5.15
N GLY A 48 3.74 4.04 -3.96
CA GLY A 48 3.19 4.50 -2.68
C GLY A 48 1.90 3.82 -2.25
N CYS A 49 1.30 2.96 -3.08
CA CYS A 49 0.15 2.13 -2.70
C CYS A 49 0.52 1.05 -1.70
N TRP A 50 -0.46 0.61 -0.91
CA TRP A 50 -0.29 -0.47 0.04
C TRP A 50 -0.93 -1.75 -0.47
N VAL A 51 -0.33 -2.89 -0.13
CA VAL A 51 -0.82 -4.22 -0.43
C VAL A 51 -0.82 -5.09 0.81
N GLU A 52 -1.70 -6.09 0.83
CA GLU A 52 -1.68 -7.17 1.79
C GLU A 52 -1.49 -8.51 1.09
N CYS A 53 -0.77 -9.44 1.73
CA CYS A 53 -0.72 -10.82 1.27
C CYS A 53 -1.95 -11.58 1.77
N THR A 54 -2.76 -12.12 0.85
CA THR A 54 -3.92 -12.95 1.23
C THR A 54 -3.54 -14.40 1.51
N ARG A 55 -2.44 -14.91 0.93
CA ARG A 55 -1.92 -16.24 1.28
C ARG A 55 -1.04 -16.19 2.53
N ARG A 56 -1.49 -16.86 3.58
CA ARG A 56 -0.82 -16.93 4.91
C ARG A 56 0.42 -17.86 4.94
N THR A 57 1.23 -17.87 3.88
CA THR A 57 2.29 -18.88 3.73
C THR A 57 3.69 -18.43 4.09
N LEU A 58 3.94 -17.15 4.41
CA LEU A 58 5.33 -16.65 4.52
C LEU A 58 5.68 -15.78 5.73
N GLY A 59 4.85 -15.72 6.77
CA GLY A 59 5.16 -14.79 7.88
C GLY A 59 5.18 -13.31 7.45
N LEU A 60 4.71 -13.02 6.22
CA LEU A 60 4.38 -11.71 5.69
C LEU A 60 3.11 -11.22 6.40
N TRP A 61 3.25 -10.89 7.68
CA TRP A 61 2.19 -10.31 8.49
C TRP A 61 2.24 -8.79 8.31
N GLY A 62 1.16 -8.22 7.81
CA GLY A 62 1.00 -6.77 7.70
C GLY A 62 0.89 -6.28 6.26
N LEU A 63 0.99 -4.96 6.12
CA LEU A 63 0.89 -4.29 4.83
C LEU A 63 2.29 -4.02 4.27
N GLY A 64 2.44 -4.21 2.97
CA GLY A 64 3.62 -3.83 2.19
C GLY A 64 3.31 -2.59 1.36
N GLN A 65 4.31 -1.74 1.12
CA GLN A 65 4.16 -0.56 0.29
C GLN A 65 4.89 -0.73 -1.04
N VAL A 66 4.23 -0.40 -2.15
CA VAL A 66 4.88 -0.32 -3.46
C VAL A 66 5.89 0.82 -3.43
N ARG A 67 7.18 0.50 -3.61
CA ARG A 67 8.27 1.48 -3.64
C ARG A 67 8.64 1.90 -5.05
N ILE A 68 8.83 0.91 -5.91
CA ILE A 68 9.34 1.11 -7.26
C ILE A 68 8.60 0.16 -8.18
N LEU A 69 8.01 0.72 -9.24
CA LEU A 69 7.53 -0.05 -10.38
C LEU A 69 8.66 -0.13 -11.41
N GLN A 70 9.19 -1.32 -11.65
CA GLN A 70 10.28 -1.54 -12.60
C GLN A 70 9.74 -2.00 -13.96
N GLU A 71 10.54 -1.79 -15.00
CA GLU A 71 10.27 -2.36 -16.32
C GLU A 71 10.19 -3.91 -16.25
N ALA A 72 9.34 -4.49 -17.09
CA ALA A 72 9.08 -5.95 -17.20
C ALA A 72 8.34 -6.60 -16.01
N ASP A 73 7.22 -6.01 -15.58
CA ASP A 73 6.27 -6.56 -14.58
C ASP A 73 6.90 -6.94 -13.24
N LYS A 74 7.92 -6.17 -12.83
CA LYS A 74 8.59 -6.34 -11.54
C LYS A 74 8.28 -5.18 -10.63
N THR A 75 7.88 -5.50 -9.41
CA THR A 75 7.48 -4.52 -8.41
C THR A 75 8.28 -4.74 -7.14
N THR A 76 8.88 -3.66 -6.64
CA THR A 76 9.56 -3.67 -5.34
C THR A 76 8.57 -3.27 -4.27
N PHE A 77 8.33 -4.17 -3.32
CA PHE A 77 7.49 -3.92 -2.15
C PHE A 77 8.35 -3.78 -0.90
N TYR A 78 8.11 -2.75 -0.11
CA TYR A 78 8.67 -2.56 1.22
C TYR A 78 7.73 -3.15 2.27
N TRP A 79 8.20 -4.12 3.03
CA TRP A 79 7.50 -4.69 4.18
C TRP A 79 8.13 -4.16 5.47
N PRO A 80 7.40 -3.49 6.38
CA PRO A 80 7.99 -2.92 7.58
C PRO A 80 8.80 -3.90 8.46
N SER A 81 8.44 -5.18 8.44
CA SER A 81 9.09 -6.24 9.21
C SER A 81 10.25 -6.93 8.49
N LEU A 82 10.39 -6.78 7.17
CA LEU A 82 11.35 -7.55 6.37
C LEU A 82 12.25 -6.67 5.47
N GLY A 83 11.83 -5.45 5.14
CA GLY A 83 12.53 -4.56 4.20
C GLY A 83 12.00 -4.67 2.77
N ASP A 84 12.84 -4.31 1.80
CA ASP A 84 12.49 -4.28 0.38
C ASP A 84 12.68 -5.64 -0.30
N TYR A 85 11.66 -6.11 -1.00
CA TYR A 85 11.68 -7.35 -1.79
C TYR A 85 11.13 -7.11 -3.19
N LEU A 86 11.75 -7.76 -4.17
CA LEU A 86 11.35 -7.72 -5.56
C LEU A 86 10.43 -8.90 -5.87
N TYR A 87 9.30 -8.61 -6.50
CA TYR A 87 8.30 -9.59 -6.90
C TYR A 87 7.98 -9.39 -8.37
N ASP A 88 7.83 -10.47 -9.11
CA ASP A 88 7.26 -10.42 -10.45
C ASP A 88 5.74 -10.65 -10.43
N GLY A 89 5.09 -10.52 -11.59
CA GLY A 89 3.64 -10.76 -11.70
C GLY A 89 3.19 -12.16 -11.25
N LYS A 90 4.02 -13.20 -11.40
CA LYS A 90 3.69 -14.56 -10.94
C LYS A 90 3.75 -14.63 -9.42
N ASP A 91 4.73 -13.98 -8.81
CA ASP A 91 4.83 -13.90 -7.36
C ASP A 91 3.64 -13.14 -6.77
N ILE A 92 3.24 -12.01 -7.36
CA ILE A 92 2.07 -11.22 -6.94
C ILE A 92 0.81 -12.09 -6.94
N LEU A 93 0.57 -12.85 -8.02
CA LEU A 93 -0.56 -13.78 -8.13
C LEU A 93 -0.43 -14.95 -7.13
N TYR A 94 0.78 -15.49 -6.98
CA TYR A 94 1.04 -16.62 -6.10
C TYR A 94 0.83 -16.27 -4.63
N PHE A 95 1.29 -15.10 -4.17
CA PHE A 95 1.07 -14.64 -2.79
C PHE A 95 -0.31 -14.01 -2.57
N GLY A 96 -1.07 -13.81 -3.65
CA GLY A 96 -2.37 -13.16 -3.62
C GLY A 96 -2.26 -11.75 -3.05
N MET A 97 -1.29 -10.98 -3.55
CA MET A 97 -1.09 -9.59 -3.13
C MET A 97 -2.28 -8.75 -3.59
N LYS A 98 -2.96 -8.13 -2.64
CA LYS A 98 -4.18 -7.34 -2.88
C LYS A 98 -3.92 -5.89 -2.51
N ARG A 99 -4.29 -4.95 -3.38
CA ARG A 99 -4.25 -3.52 -3.07
C ARG A 99 -5.22 -3.20 -1.94
N VAL A 100 -4.76 -2.39 -0.99
CA VAL A 100 -5.55 -1.90 0.14
C VAL A 100 -5.31 -0.42 0.37
N MET A 101 -6.31 0.23 0.97
CA MET A 101 -6.16 1.58 1.48
C MET A 101 -5.59 1.53 2.89
N ALA A 102 -4.52 2.27 3.10
CA ALA A 102 -3.87 2.38 4.40
C ALA A 102 -3.66 3.85 4.76
N ASP A 103 -3.50 4.13 6.04
CA ASP A 103 -3.05 5.43 6.50
C ASP A 103 -1.60 5.70 6.08
N ALA A 104 -1.11 6.91 6.31
CA ALA A 104 0.25 7.32 5.95
C ALA A 104 1.36 6.53 6.66
N ARG A 105 1.01 5.64 7.61
CA ARG A 105 1.95 4.79 8.36
C ARG A 105 1.81 3.31 8.00
N GLY A 106 0.94 2.95 7.07
CA GLY A 106 0.74 1.56 6.66
C GLY A 106 -0.21 0.78 7.57
N ALA A 107 -1.08 1.45 8.33
CA ALA A 107 -2.17 0.80 9.02
C ALA A 107 -3.42 0.77 8.14
N ARG A 108 -4.06 -0.40 7.99
CA ARG A 108 -5.24 -0.58 7.13
C ARG A 108 -6.39 0.32 7.59
N LEU A 109 -6.96 1.08 6.66
CA LEU A 109 -8.17 1.84 6.90
C LEU A 109 -9.39 0.92 6.91
N ALA A 110 -10.32 1.20 7.81
CA ALA A 110 -11.61 0.55 7.90
C ALA A 110 -12.72 1.57 8.17
N MET A 111 -13.92 1.26 7.69
CA MET A 111 -15.11 2.06 7.96
C MET A 111 -15.33 2.27 9.47
N GLY A 112 -15.78 3.46 9.84
CA GLY A 112 -16.03 3.86 11.22
C GLY A 112 -14.77 4.24 12.01
N GLN A 113 -13.57 4.07 11.44
CA GLN A 113 -12.34 4.49 12.11
C GLN A 113 -12.21 6.02 12.11
N TRP A 114 -11.75 6.54 13.25
CA TRP A 114 -11.34 7.92 13.37
C TRP A 114 -9.94 8.11 12.79
N VAL A 115 -9.79 9.17 12.01
CA VAL A 115 -8.53 9.56 11.38
C VAL A 115 -8.21 11.01 11.69
N GLU A 116 -6.93 11.34 11.65
CA GLU A 116 -6.41 12.68 11.88
C GLU A 116 -5.34 13.00 10.83
N THR A 117 -5.43 14.17 10.23
CA THR A 117 -4.43 14.69 9.29
C THR A 117 -3.27 15.36 10.03
N ALA A 118 -2.17 15.65 9.32
CA ALA A 118 -0.99 16.29 9.92
C ALA A 118 -1.28 17.68 10.52
N ASP A 119 -2.28 18.39 9.99
CA ASP A 119 -2.78 19.69 10.48
C ASP A 119 -3.86 19.57 11.56
N ARG A 120 -4.02 18.38 12.16
CA ARG A 120 -4.93 18.08 13.29
C ARG A 120 -6.42 18.15 12.96
N ARG A 121 -6.81 18.05 11.69
CA ARG A 121 -8.23 17.89 11.34
C ARG A 121 -8.63 16.45 11.62
N GLN A 122 -9.77 16.29 12.28
CA GLN A 122 -10.31 14.98 12.64
C GLN A 122 -11.47 14.62 11.71
N GLY A 123 -11.53 13.36 11.34
CA GLY A 123 -12.61 12.82 10.52
C GLY A 123 -12.88 11.37 10.79
N VAL A 124 -13.95 10.86 10.18
CA VAL A 124 -14.35 9.45 10.25
C VAL A 124 -14.36 8.86 8.85
N VAL A 125 -13.83 7.64 8.72
CA VAL A 125 -13.89 6.88 7.48
C VAL A 125 -15.32 6.37 7.27
N LYS A 126 -15.96 6.78 6.18
CA LYS A 126 -17.32 6.35 5.81
C LYS A 126 -17.31 5.12 4.92
N GLU A 127 -16.42 5.09 3.94
CA GLU A 127 -16.33 4.00 2.97
C GLU A 127 -14.87 3.77 2.59
N VAL A 128 -14.53 2.51 2.28
CA VAL A 128 -13.19 2.13 1.82
C VAL A 128 -13.34 1.18 0.64
N SER A 129 -12.78 1.57 -0.50
CA SER A 129 -12.61 0.73 -1.68
C SER A 129 -11.13 0.32 -1.82
N ASN A 130 -10.78 -0.39 -2.90
CA ASN A 130 -9.37 -0.75 -3.15
C ASN A 130 -8.53 0.45 -3.63
N THR A 131 -9.15 1.52 -4.12
CA THR A 131 -8.46 2.66 -4.74
C THR A 131 -8.77 4.01 -4.09
N SER A 132 -9.80 4.07 -3.24
CA SER A 132 -10.24 5.29 -2.58
C SER A 132 -10.81 5.02 -1.18
N ALA A 133 -10.80 6.06 -0.34
CA ALA A 133 -11.53 6.11 0.92
C ALA A 133 -12.38 7.38 0.97
N VAL A 134 -13.61 7.28 1.45
CA VAL A 134 -14.49 8.42 1.71
C VAL A 134 -14.36 8.78 3.19
N ILE A 135 -14.01 10.03 3.47
CA ILE A 135 -13.75 10.51 4.83
C ILE A 135 -14.55 11.79 5.05
N THR A 136 -15.31 11.82 6.14
CA THR A 136 -16.03 13.01 6.61
C THR A 136 -15.17 13.70 7.66
N PHE A 137 -14.79 14.95 7.45
CA PHE A 137 -14.08 15.74 8.47
C PHE A 137 -15.07 16.57 9.29
N ASN A 138 -14.77 16.81 10.57
CA ASN A 138 -15.62 17.65 11.42
C ASN A 138 -15.79 19.02 10.76
N ASN A 139 -17.04 19.44 10.54
CA ASN A 139 -17.44 20.68 9.88
C ASN A 139 -17.24 20.75 8.36
N TRP A 140 -16.80 19.66 7.70
CA TRP A 140 -16.70 19.57 6.25
C TRP A 140 -17.44 18.34 5.72
N GLY A 141 -17.99 18.48 4.51
CA GLY A 141 -18.70 17.38 3.84
C GLY A 141 -17.77 16.21 3.51
N ASP A 142 -18.37 15.18 2.93
CA ASP A 142 -17.64 13.99 2.52
C ASP A 142 -16.62 14.31 1.43
N SER A 143 -15.41 13.79 1.60
CA SER A 143 -14.32 13.96 0.66
C SER A 143 -13.72 12.60 0.30
N VAL A 144 -13.44 12.41 -0.99
CA VAL A 144 -12.85 11.18 -1.52
C VAL A 144 -11.33 11.33 -1.58
N PHE A 145 -10.61 10.39 -0.97
CA PHE A 145 -9.16 10.38 -0.91
C PHE A 145 -8.60 9.16 -1.65
N ARG A 146 -7.59 9.38 -2.49
CA ARG A 146 -6.69 8.33 -3.00
C ARG A 146 -5.53 8.12 -2.04
N GLN A 147 -4.76 7.05 -2.23
CA GLN A 147 -3.61 6.78 -1.37
C GLN A 147 -2.55 7.90 -1.41
N SER A 148 -2.35 8.53 -2.58
CA SER A 148 -1.49 9.71 -2.72
C SER A 148 -1.96 10.87 -1.82
N ASP A 149 -3.26 11.11 -1.76
CA ASP A 149 -3.84 12.21 -0.99
C ASP A 149 -3.69 11.95 0.52
N ILE A 150 -3.90 10.70 0.94
CA ILE A 150 -3.68 10.25 2.33
C ILE A 150 -2.21 10.43 2.74
N ASN A 151 -1.29 10.02 1.89
CA ASN A 151 0.15 10.15 2.12
C ASN A 151 0.55 11.62 2.22
N ASN A 152 0.09 12.46 1.28
CA ASN A 152 0.40 13.89 1.23
C ASN A 152 -0.21 14.66 2.42
N ALA A 153 -1.44 14.35 2.81
CA ALA A 153 -2.09 14.94 3.98
C ALA A 153 -1.52 14.41 5.31
N GLY A 154 -0.66 13.38 5.25
CA GLY A 154 -0.12 12.69 6.42
C GLY A 154 -1.22 12.13 7.32
N LEU A 155 -2.31 11.65 6.72
CA LEU A 155 -3.51 11.16 7.41
C LEU A 155 -3.22 9.83 8.12
N ARG A 156 -3.63 9.74 9.39
CA ARG A 156 -3.26 8.67 10.32
C ARG A 156 -4.49 8.19 11.06
N ILE A 157 -4.55 6.91 11.39
CA ILE A 157 -5.59 6.41 12.30
C ILE A 157 -5.37 7.03 13.69
N SER A 158 -6.38 7.72 14.21
CA SER A 158 -6.30 8.37 15.50
C SER A 158 -6.52 7.36 16.62
N ARG A 159 -5.49 7.11 17.43
CA ARG A 159 -5.57 6.20 18.59
C ARG A 159 -6.38 6.79 19.76
N ARG A 160 -6.63 8.11 19.73
CA ARG A 160 -7.30 8.82 20.84
C ARG A 160 -8.79 8.52 20.92
N LEU A 161 -9.41 8.06 19.83
CA LEU A 161 -10.82 7.74 19.76
C LEU A 161 -11.01 6.24 19.54
N ARG A 162 -10.62 5.42 20.52
CA ARG A 162 -11.18 4.08 20.68
C ARG A 162 -12.55 4.21 21.35
N ALA A 163 -13.55 4.63 20.59
CA ALA A 163 -14.97 4.55 20.97
C ALA A 163 -15.77 4.65 19.65
N CYS A 164 -16.56 3.67 19.25
CA CYS A 164 -17.43 2.84 20.07
C CYS A 164 -17.20 1.35 19.85
N ASP A 165 -16.96 0.64 20.96
CA ASP A 165 -17.34 -0.76 21.09
C ASP A 165 -18.84 -0.89 20.81
N SER A 166 -19.21 -1.82 19.94
CA SER A 166 -20.57 -2.09 19.46
C SER A 166 -21.47 -2.73 20.53
N ARG A 167 -21.59 -2.11 21.70
CA ARG A 167 -22.60 -2.44 22.72
C ARG A 167 -23.78 -1.46 22.79
N ALA A 168 -23.91 -0.58 21.80
CA ALA A 168 -25.06 0.31 21.65
C ALA A 168 -25.99 -0.15 20.52
N CYS A 169 -26.45 -1.40 20.60
CA CYS A 169 -27.78 -1.78 20.15
C CYS A 169 -28.48 -2.33 21.40
N ALA A 170 -29.29 -1.50 22.04
CA ALA A 170 -30.30 -1.87 23.02
C ALA A 170 -31.53 -1.01 22.74
#